data_AF-A0A2G4RCD2-F1
#
_entry.id   AF-A0A2G4RCD2-F1
#
_cell.length_a   1.000
_cell.length_b   1.000
_cell.length_c   1.000
_cell.angle_alpha   90.00
_cell.angle_beta   90.00
_cell.angle_gamma   90.00
#
_symmetry.space_group_name_H-M   'P 1'
#
loop_
_entity.id
_entity.type
_entity.pdbx_description
1 polymer ?
#
loop_
_entity_poly.entity_id
_entity_poly.type
_entity_poly.pdbx_seq_one_letter_code
_entity_poly.pdbx_strand_id
1 'polypeptide(L)'
;MCIEDSKYDLSAVEFGCVDFALQATQKFGPIQNALNARANKKPWNWCENDNNWSRAIKNEAIEMQDHIGWKWWGHSTPHFNRAFMEVVDIFHFWISAILQVRYESTKKEVPYLSPTFDVMKSGSDLFCELKEIEKAVKEHLVRRRIHDELPDVQKRIWRQEAINSFIDLMVLKAAKAGLHAAEHDLEANYIQLLHIGYIIQILCIFCGRSVSDLFKWYAGKNALNLFRWDNGYKKTAGEKGYIKIWSDGDAPQEDNDYLEYMILDHKDEGSGENETSSEATWLQKFYDMLAAEYKNVLATKDRNEDRSANVSSWKDCESKKFVESLIAG
;
A
#
# COMPACT_ATOMS: atom_id res chain seq x y z
N MET A 1 -2.80 -17.59 2.24
CA MET A 1 -3.91 -18.48 1.83
C MET A 1 -4.75 -17.72 0.81
N CYS A 2 -4.85 -18.13 -0.46
CA CYS A 2 -5.80 -17.49 -1.37
C CYS A 2 -7.20 -17.68 -0.78
N ILE A 3 -7.94 -16.59 -0.60
CA ILE A 3 -9.33 -16.68 -0.16
C ILE A 3 -10.06 -17.52 -1.22
N GLU A 4 -10.53 -18.71 -0.84
CA GLU A 4 -11.37 -19.56 -1.71
C GLU A 4 -12.50 -18.69 -2.26
N ASP A 5 -12.91 -18.89 -3.51
CA ASP A 5 -13.94 -18.05 -4.15
C ASP A 5 -15.29 -18.03 -3.37
N SER A 6 -15.47 -18.97 -2.44
CA SER A 6 -16.55 -19.05 -1.45
C SER A 6 -16.48 -18.00 -0.32
N LYS A 7 -15.38 -17.24 -0.15
CA LYS A 7 -15.11 -16.41 1.05
C LYS A 7 -14.87 -14.90 0.81
N TYR A 8 -15.34 -14.33 -0.31
CA TYR A 8 -15.37 -12.86 -0.51
C TYR A 8 -16.49 -12.17 0.31
N ASP A 9 -16.58 -12.47 1.61
CA ASP A 9 -17.60 -11.94 2.51
C ASP A 9 -16.98 -10.90 3.43
N LEU A 10 -17.72 -9.86 3.79
CA LEU A 10 -17.24 -8.82 4.69
C LEU A 10 -17.18 -9.25 6.15
N SER A 11 -17.65 -10.47 6.45
CA SER A 11 -17.22 -11.18 7.65
C SER A 11 -15.70 -11.41 7.70
N ALA A 12 -15.00 -11.30 6.57
CA ALA A 12 -13.54 -11.31 6.50
C ALA A 12 -12.89 -9.93 6.74
N VAL A 13 -13.67 -8.86 7.00
CA VAL A 13 -13.08 -7.60 7.49
C VAL A 13 -12.57 -7.86 8.89
N GLU A 14 -11.25 -7.78 9.06
CA GLU A 14 -10.58 -8.21 10.28
C GLU A 14 -10.68 -7.17 11.40
N PHE A 15 -10.80 -5.88 11.05
CA PHE A 15 -10.69 -4.79 12.01
C PHE A 15 -11.72 -3.67 11.78
N GLY A 16 -12.22 -3.10 12.88
CA GLY A 16 -12.90 -1.81 12.84
C GLY A 16 -11.96 -0.70 12.35
N CYS A 17 -12.51 0.43 11.89
CA CYS A 17 -11.71 1.48 11.24
C CYS A 17 -10.62 2.05 12.15
N VAL A 18 -10.95 2.27 13.43
CA VAL A 18 -10.01 2.80 14.42
C VAL A 18 -8.93 1.76 14.76
N ASP A 19 -9.32 0.51 14.98
CA ASP A 19 -8.39 -0.58 15.31
C ASP A 19 -7.42 -0.85 14.16
N PHE A 20 -7.90 -0.81 12.92
CA PHE A 20 -7.07 -0.97 11.74
C PHE A 20 -6.03 0.15 11.63
N ALA A 21 -6.45 1.41 11.80
CA ALA A 21 -5.56 2.56 11.81
C ALA A 21 -4.51 2.48 12.93
N LEU A 22 -4.92 2.04 14.13
CA LEU A 22 -4.01 1.86 15.26
C LEU A 22 -2.98 0.79 14.96
N GLN A 23 -3.39 -0.41 14.54
CA GLN A 23 -2.49 -1.52 14.25
C GLN A 23 -1.55 -1.20 13.08
N ALA A 24 -2.07 -0.64 11.98
CA ALA A 24 -1.25 -0.27 10.83
C ALA A 24 -0.17 0.75 11.21
N THR A 25 -0.53 1.79 11.97
CA THR A 25 0.45 2.82 12.38
C THR A 25 1.42 2.35 13.45
N GLN A 26 1.00 1.49 14.38
CA GLN A 26 1.91 0.91 15.36
C GLN A 26 2.94 -0.01 14.70
N LYS A 27 2.48 -0.85 13.76
CA LYS A 27 3.31 -1.86 13.10
C LYS A 27 4.21 -1.27 12.02
N PHE A 28 3.69 -0.33 11.22
CA PHE A 28 4.37 0.19 10.04
C PHE A 28 4.73 1.67 10.10
N GLY A 29 4.19 2.41 11.07
CA GLY A 29 4.51 3.82 11.25
C GLY A 29 6.01 4.12 11.32
N PRO A 30 6.84 3.32 12.03
CA PRO A 30 8.28 3.56 12.08
C PRO A 30 8.96 3.47 10.70
N ILE A 31 8.66 2.44 9.91
CA ILE A 31 9.28 2.25 8.58
C ILE A 31 8.64 3.14 7.51
N GLN A 32 7.36 3.51 7.63
CA GLN A 32 6.75 4.54 6.78
C GLN A 32 7.34 5.92 7.06
N ASN A 33 7.56 6.25 8.35
CA ASN A 33 8.18 7.51 8.75
C ASN A 33 9.59 7.63 8.14
N ALA A 34 10.39 6.57 8.20
CA ALA A 34 11.70 6.53 7.58
C ALA A 34 11.63 6.64 6.05
N LEU A 35 10.72 5.92 5.39
CA LEU A 35 10.55 6.02 3.94
C LEU A 35 10.14 7.44 3.51
N ASN A 36 9.18 8.05 4.23
CA ASN A 36 8.74 9.42 3.95
C ASN A 36 9.88 10.40 4.15
N ALA A 37 10.60 10.31 5.26
CA ALA A 37 11.77 11.13 5.53
C ALA A 37 12.79 11.03 4.39
N ARG A 38 13.10 9.82 3.89
CA ARG A 38 14.02 9.61 2.78
C ARG A 38 13.55 10.25 1.47
N ALA A 39 12.25 10.21 1.18
CA ALA A 39 11.69 10.71 -0.07
C ALA A 39 11.58 12.25 -0.17
N ASN A 40 11.72 12.94 0.96
CA ASN A 40 11.28 14.31 1.11
C ASN A 40 12.41 15.36 1.04
N LYS A 41 12.04 16.63 0.82
CA LYS A 41 13.00 17.75 0.79
C LYS A 41 13.59 18.06 2.17
N LYS A 42 12.74 17.96 3.20
CA LYS A 42 13.12 18.07 4.62
C LYS A 42 12.99 16.69 5.27
N PRO A 43 14.04 15.84 5.23
CA PRO A 43 13.93 14.46 5.68
C PRO A 43 13.55 14.34 7.16
N TRP A 44 14.19 15.13 8.01
CA TRP A 44 13.98 15.12 9.46
C TRP A 44 12.61 15.63 9.93
N ASN A 45 11.84 16.26 9.02
CA ASN A 45 10.54 16.84 9.35
C ASN A 45 9.64 16.85 8.12
N TRP A 46 9.42 15.67 7.54
CA TRP A 46 8.67 15.54 6.29
C TRP A 46 7.19 15.90 6.45
N CYS A 47 6.64 15.82 7.66
CA CYS A 47 5.25 16.18 7.95
C CYS A 47 4.97 17.68 7.70
N GLU A 48 6.00 18.53 7.65
CA GLU A 48 5.86 19.94 7.28
C GLU A 48 5.88 20.21 5.77
N ASN A 49 6.10 19.21 4.93
CA ASN A 49 6.26 19.43 3.49
C ASN A 49 4.93 19.60 2.74
N ASP A 50 3.80 19.62 3.44
CA ASP A 50 2.44 19.75 2.88
C ASP A 50 2.20 18.79 1.69
N ASN A 51 2.66 17.54 1.87
CA ASN A 51 2.53 16.52 0.84
C ASN A 51 1.07 16.17 0.63
N ASN A 52 0.64 16.13 -0.64
CA ASN A 52 -0.74 15.81 -0.98
C ASN A 52 -0.97 14.30 -1.05
N TRP A 53 -1.03 13.65 0.11
CA TRP A 53 -1.26 12.20 0.24
C TRP A 53 -2.59 11.76 -0.37
N SER A 54 -3.64 12.57 -0.21
CA SER A 54 -4.96 12.32 -0.79
C SER A 54 -4.92 12.23 -2.33
N ARG A 55 -4.10 13.05 -2.98
CA ARG A 55 -3.89 12.97 -4.44
C ARG A 55 -3.13 11.72 -4.83
N ALA A 56 -2.13 11.31 -4.05
CA ALA A 56 -1.41 10.05 -4.28
C ALA A 56 -2.36 8.85 -4.17
N ILE A 57 -3.11 8.73 -3.07
CA ILE A 57 -4.14 7.69 -2.87
C ILE A 57 -5.10 7.62 -4.06
N LYS A 58 -5.59 8.77 -4.53
CA LYS A 58 -6.50 8.84 -5.67
C LYS A 58 -5.86 8.31 -6.95
N ASN A 59 -4.60 8.68 -7.22
CA ASN A 59 -3.91 8.25 -8.43
C ASN A 59 -3.66 6.73 -8.41
N GLU A 60 -3.18 6.18 -7.29
CA GLU A 60 -3.00 4.72 -7.17
C GLU A 60 -4.33 3.96 -7.29
N ALA A 61 -5.42 4.52 -6.78
CA ALA A 61 -6.76 3.93 -6.97
C ALA A 61 -7.19 3.92 -8.46
N ILE A 62 -6.81 4.95 -9.22
CA ILE A 62 -7.06 4.99 -10.68
C ILE A 62 -6.13 4.00 -11.41
N GLU A 63 -4.85 3.90 -11.02
CA GLU A 63 -3.91 2.92 -11.58
C GLU A 63 -4.40 1.48 -11.34
N MET A 64 -4.97 1.21 -10.16
CA MET A 64 -5.62 -0.08 -9.84
C MET A 64 -6.71 -0.46 -10.85
N GLN A 65 -7.46 0.52 -11.37
CA GLN A 65 -8.57 0.30 -12.30
C GLN A 65 -8.10 -0.33 -13.62
N ASP A 66 -6.89 0.02 -14.08
CA ASP A 66 -6.31 -0.51 -15.32
C ASP A 66 -5.95 -2.00 -15.21
N HIS A 67 -5.73 -2.51 -13.99
CA HIS A 67 -5.50 -3.93 -13.74
C HIS A 67 -6.79 -4.75 -13.61
N ILE A 68 -7.91 -4.12 -13.23
CA ILE A 68 -9.19 -4.80 -13.04
C ILE A 68 -9.99 -4.87 -14.33
N GLY A 69 -9.89 -3.83 -15.16
CA GLY A 69 -10.65 -3.70 -16.39
C GLY A 69 -11.91 -2.86 -16.19
N TRP A 70 -12.00 -1.78 -16.97
CA TRP A 70 -13.12 -0.84 -16.93
C TRP A 70 -13.69 -0.51 -18.33
N LYS A 71 -12.92 -0.80 -19.39
CA LYS A 71 -13.29 -0.47 -20.76
C LYS A 71 -14.40 -1.40 -21.24
N TRP A 72 -15.61 -0.89 -21.34
CA TRP A 72 -16.77 -1.66 -21.84
C TRP A 72 -16.66 -2.05 -23.32
N TRP A 73 -15.71 -1.47 -24.07
CA TRP A 73 -15.48 -1.75 -25.50
C TRP A 73 -14.27 -2.67 -25.77
N GLY A 74 -13.54 -3.11 -24.73
CA GLY A 74 -12.33 -3.91 -24.88
C GLY A 74 -12.28 -5.07 -23.88
N HIS A 75 -11.89 -6.25 -24.34
CA HIS A 75 -11.66 -7.38 -23.44
C HIS A 75 -10.34 -7.15 -22.69
N SER A 76 -10.41 -6.99 -21.37
CA SER A 76 -9.23 -7.00 -20.49
C SER A 76 -9.37 -8.16 -19.52
N THR A 77 -8.26 -8.86 -19.27
CA THR A 77 -8.22 -9.92 -18.26
C THR A 77 -7.80 -9.29 -16.93
N PRO A 78 -8.58 -9.42 -15.85
CA PRO A 78 -8.21 -8.84 -14.57
C PRO A 78 -6.95 -9.47 -13.99
N HIS A 79 -6.05 -8.63 -13.49
CA HIS A 79 -4.81 -9.03 -12.80
C HIS A 79 -4.90 -8.64 -11.32
N PHE A 80 -5.57 -9.47 -10.52
CA PHE A 80 -5.87 -9.15 -9.11
C PHE A 80 -4.63 -8.94 -8.23
N ASN A 81 -3.50 -9.58 -8.54
CA ASN A 81 -2.26 -9.37 -7.79
C ASN A 81 -1.63 -8.01 -8.08
N ARG A 82 -1.66 -7.58 -9.35
CA ARG A 82 -1.21 -6.23 -9.74
C ARG A 82 -2.12 -5.17 -9.14
N ALA A 83 -3.44 -5.37 -9.23
CA ALA A 83 -4.41 -4.52 -8.55
C ALA A 83 -4.16 -4.46 -7.03
N PHE A 84 -3.76 -5.58 -6.41
CA PHE A 84 -3.41 -5.62 -4.99
C PHE A 84 -2.11 -4.87 -4.67
N MET A 85 -1.14 -4.84 -5.59
CA MET A 85 0.04 -3.98 -5.45
C MET A 85 -0.35 -2.51 -5.34
N GLU A 86 -1.35 -2.07 -6.10
CA GLU A 86 -1.87 -0.70 -6.00
C GLU A 86 -2.61 -0.45 -4.68
N VAL A 87 -3.29 -1.46 -4.12
CA VAL A 87 -3.84 -1.38 -2.74
C VAL A 87 -2.71 -1.18 -1.71
N VAL A 88 -1.56 -1.82 -1.92
CA VAL A 88 -0.38 -1.67 -1.06
C VAL A 88 0.23 -0.28 -1.20
N ASP A 89 0.25 0.31 -2.39
CA ASP A 89 0.70 1.69 -2.62
C ASP A 89 -0.26 2.71 -1.97
N ILE A 90 -1.57 2.52 -2.13
CA ILE A 90 -2.59 3.27 -1.38
C ILE A 90 -2.33 3.19 0.13
N PHE A 91 -2.02 2.00 0.65
CA PHE A 91 -1.77 1.80 2.07
C PHE A 91 -0.54 2.59 2.59
N HIS A 92 0.53 2.71 1.79
CA HIS A 92 1.68 3.58 2.13
C HIS A 92 1.27 5.05 2.26
N PHE A 93 0.55 5.57 1.29
CA PHE A 93 0.10 6.96 1.30
C PHE A 93 -0.95 7.22 2.39
N TRP A 94 -1.80 6.24 2.67
CA TRP A 94 -2.76 6.30 3.76
C TRP A 94 -2.10 6.33 5.15
N ILE A 95 -1.12 5.46 5.42
CA ILE A 95 -0.35 5.54 6.68
C ILE A 95 0.32 6.92 6.78
N SER A 96 0.92 7.40 5.68
CA SER A 96 1.56 8.72 5.64
C SER A 96 0.60 9.87 5.97
N ALA A 97 -0.62 9.82 5.43
CA ALA A 97 -1.67 10.79 5.75
C ALA A 97 -2.08 10.74 7.22
N ILE A 98 -2.28 9.55 7.79
CA ILE A 98 -2.62 9.40 9.21
C ILE A 98 -1.51 9.94 10.11
N LEU A 99 -0.25 9.61 9.80
CA LEU A 99 0.90 10.12 10.54
C LEU A 99 0.96 11.64 10.47
N GLN A 100 0.73 12.24 9.31
CA GLN A 100 0.70 13.69 9.17
C GLN A 100 -0.43 14.33 9.99
N VAL A 101 -1.64 13.78 9.99
CA VAL A 101 -2.74 14.28 10.82
C VAL A 101 -2.41 14.19 12.32
N ARG A 102 -1.78 13.10 12.76
CA ARG A 102 -1.32 12.94 14.17
C ARG A 102 -0.21 13.91 14.53
N TYR A 103 0.71 14.18 13.60
CA TYR A 103 1.71 15.23 13.76
C TYR A 103 1.03 16.59 13.92
N GLU A 104 0.08 16.92 13.05
CA GLU A 104 -0.58 18.22 13.06
C GLU A 104 -1.40 18.46 14.33
N SER A 105 -2.01 17.42 14.91
CA SER A 105 -2.80 17.51 16.13
C SER A 105 -1.96 17.66 17.41
N THR A 106 -0.78 17.05 17.45
CA THR A 106 0.06 17.01 18.67
C THR A 106 1.28 17.93 18.60
N LYS A 107 1.71 18.29 17.38
CA LYS A 107 3.00 18.93 17.08
C LYS A 107 4.20 18.24 17.73
N LYS A 108 4.08 16.93 18.01
CA LYS A 108 5.16 16.09 18.56
C LYS A 108 6.04 15.55 17.44
N GLU A 109 7.33 15.39 17.73
CA GLU A 109 8.35 15.01 16.74
C GLU A 109 8.21 13.58 16.18
N VAL A 110 7.49 12.68 16.87
CA VAL A 110 7.37 11.27 16.47
C VAL A 110 5.89 10.89 16.21
N PRO A 111 5.38 11.05 14.97
CA PRO A 111 3.95 10.99 14.69
C PRO A 111 3.29 9.63 14.94
N TYR A 112 4.06 8.54 14.87
CA TYR A 112 3.56 7.18 15.11
C TYR A 112 3.47 6.83 16.60
N LEU A 113 4.15 7.57 17.48
CA LEU A 113 4.04 7.46 18.95
C LEU A 113 2.99 8.42 19.53
N SER A 114 2.52 9.37 18.72
CA SER A 114 1.43 10.26 19.14
C SER A 114 0.15 9.46 19.37
N PRO A 115 -0.53 9.67 20.52
CA PRO A 115 -1.77 8.99 20.81
C PRO A 115 -2.79 9.26 19.71
N THR A 116 -3.67 8.29 19.48
CA THR A 116 -4.78 8.41 18.55
C THR A 116 -5.57 9.67 18.89
N PHE A 117 -5.98 10.41 17.87
CA PHE A 117 -6.81 11.60 18.04
C PHE A 117 -8.05 11.24 18.89
N ASP A 118 -8.34 12.02 19.93
CA ASP A 118 -9.50 11.86 20.83
C ASP A 118 -10.87 12.15 20.14
N VAL A 119 -10.99 11.92 18.82
CA VAL A 119 -12.19 12.20 17.97
C VAL A 119 -13.43 11.50 18.50
N MET A 120 -13.29 10.50 19.38
CA MET A 120 -14.43 9.77 19.93
C MET A 120 -15.34 10.59 20.86
N LYS A 121 -15.11 11.89 21.09
CA LYS A 121 -16.09 12.72 21.82
C LYS A 121 -17.34 13.07 21.01
N SER A 122 -17.35 12.88 19.68
CA SER A 122 -18.47 13.24 18.79
C SER A 122 -18.89 12.10 17.86
N GLY A 123 -18.73 10.83 18.25
CA GLY A 123 -18.85 9.64 17.39
C GLY A 123 -20.04 9.54 16.41
N SER A 124 -21.09 10.36 16.53
CA SER A 124 -22.22 10.44 15.60
C SER A 124 -21.82 10.55 14.13
N ASP A 125 -20.82 11.38 13.79
CA ASP A 125 -20.52 11.69 12.39
C ASP A 125 -19.73 10.55 11.71
N LEU A 126 -18.76 9.99 12.45
CA LEU A 126 -18.08 8.77 12.05
C LEU A 126 -19.08 7.61 11.85
N PHE A 127 -20.02 7.42 12.79
CA PHE A 127 -21.05 6.38 12.65
C PHE A 127 -22.01 6.62 11.50
N CYS A 128 -22.31 7.88 11.15
CA CYS A 128 -23.22 8.21 10.04
C CYS A 128 -22.59 7.88 8.68
N GLU A 129 -21.36 8.32 8.44
CA GLU A 129 -20.67 8.01 7.18
C GLU A 129 -20.29 6.53 7.06
N LEU A 130 -19.95 5.86 8.16
CA LEU A 130 -19.74 4.42 8.16
C LEU A 130 -20.98 3.65 7.75
N LYS A 131 -22.18 4.08 8.16
CA LYS A 131 -23.43 3.45 7.73
C LYS A 131 -23.62 3.51 6.23
N GLU A 132 -23.21 4.59 5.56
CA GLU A 132 -23.30 4.68 4.10
C GLU A 132 -22.33 3.72 3.41
N ILE A 133 -21.10 3.60 3.94
CA ILE A 133 -20.13 2.61 3.44
C ILE A 133 -20.66 1.20 3.69
N GLU A 134 -21.07 0.89 4.92
CA GLU A 134 -21.69 -0.39 5.29
C GLU A 134 -22.92 -0.71 4.45
N LYS A 135 -23.74 0.29 4.09
CA LYS A 135 -24.90 0.11 3.24
C LYS A 135 -24.49 -0.26 1.82
N ALA A 136 -23.58 0.50 1.20
CA ALA A 136 -23.04 0.17 -0.12
C ALA A 136 -22.43 -1.24 -0.13
N VAL A 137 -21.64 -1.54 0.89
CA VAL A 137 -21.04 -2.84 1.18
C VAL A 137 -22.11 -3.95 1.29
N LYS A 138 -23.17 -3.74 2.08
CA LYS A 138 -24.30 -4.68 2.22
C LYS A 138 -25.05 -4.85 0.91
N GLU A 139 -25.25 -3.80 0.12
CA GLU A 139 -25.88 -3.89 -1.20
C GLU A 139 -25.05 -4.78 -2.15
N HIS A 140 -23.72 -4.63 -2.16
CA HIS A 140 -22.84 -5.52 -2.91
C HIS A 140 -22.89 -6.97 -2.39
N LEU A 141 -22.96 -7.19 -1.08
CA LEU A 141 -23.13 -8.53 -0.50
C LEU A 141 -24.46 -9.18 -0.83
N VAL A 142 -25.56 -8.41 -0.80
CA VAL A 142 -26.88 -8.91 -1.17
C VAL A 142 -26.87 -9.32 -2.63
N ARG A 143 -26.26 -8.51 -3.51
CA ARG A 143 -26.01 -8.90 -4.91
C ARG A 143 -25.17 -10.16 -4.98
N ARG A 144 -24.09 -10.29 -4.19
CA ARG A 144 -23.26 -11.51 -4.14
C ARG A 144 -24.07 -12.77 -3.87
N ARG A 145 -24.93 -12.77 -2.84
CA ARG A 145 -25.75 -13.93 -2.48
C ARG A 145 -26.68 -14.38 -3.61
N ILE A 146 -27.18 -13.43 -4.42
CA ILE A 146 -27.96 -13.71 -5.63
C ILE A 146 -27.09 -14.34 -6.73
N HIS A 147 -25.78 -14.07 -6.72
CA HIS A 147 -24.82 -14.46 -7.74
C HIS A 147 -24.02 -15.74 -7.41
N ASP A 148 -24.13 -16.30 -6.21
CA ASP A 148 -23.42 -17.54 -5.81
C ASP A 148 -23.83 -18.76 -6.68
N GLU A 149 -25.06 -18.73 -7.24
CA GLU A 149 -25.59 -19.74 -8.16
C GLU A 149 -25.20 -19.51 -9.64
N LEU A 150 -24.48 -18.43 -9.95
CA LEU A 150 -24.14 -18.08 -11.33
C LEU A 150 -22.88 -18.80 -11.86
N PRO A 151 -22.74 -18.91 -13.20
CA PRO A 151 -21.52 -19.42 -13.82
C PRO A 151 -20.28 -18.57 -13.48
N ASP A 152 -19.10 -19.19 -13.50
CA ASP A 152 -17.82 -18.55 -13.12
C ASP A 152 -17.51 -17.26 -13.87
N VAL A 153 -17.91 -17.17 -15.15
CA VAL A 153 -17.74 -15.95 -15.96
C VAL A 153 -18.48 -14.77 -15.31
N GLN A 154 -19.71 -14.98 -14.86
CA GLN A 154 -20.55 -13.94 -14.29
C GLN A 154 -20.09 -13.55 -12.88
N LYS A 155 -19.55 -14.52 -12.11
CA LYS A 155 -18.88 -14.26 -10.82
C LYS A 155 -17.66 -13.37 -11.00
N ARG A 156 -16.85 -13.62 -12.03
CA ARG A 156 -15.68 -12.77 -12.35
C ARG A 156 -16.08 -11.35 -12.75
N ILE A 157 -17.13 -11.19 -13.56
CA ILE A 157 -17.64 -9.85 -13.95
C ILE A 157 -18.13 -9.09 -12.71
N TRP A 158 -18.94 -9.74 -11.87
CA TRP A 158 -19.43 -9.11 -10.65
C TRP A 158 -18.30 -8.67 -9.71
N ARG A 159 -17.27 -9.51 -9.55
CA ARG A 159 -16.10 -9.17 -8.73
C ARG A 159 -15.37 -7.93 -9.26
N GLN A 160 -15.22 -7.81 -10.58
CA GLN A 160 -14.64 -6.61 -11.21
C GLN A 160 -15.47 -5.37 -10.92
N GLU A 161 -16.79 -5.44 -11.13
CA GLU A 161 -17.70 -4.33 -10.87
C GLU A 161 -17.71 -3.90 -9.39
N ALA A 162 -17.63 -4.87 -8.47
CA ALA A 162 -17.51 -4.58 -7.04
C ALA A 162 -16.20 -3.82 -6.74
N ILE A 163 -15.07 -4.29 -7.28
CA ILE A 163 -13.78 -3.61 -7.10
C ILE A 163 -13.83 -2.19 -7.69
N ASN A 164 -14.33 -2.02 -8.91
CA ASN A 164 -14.48 -0.71 -9.55
C ASN A 164 -15.35 0.24 -8.70
N SER A 165 -16.45 -0.25 -8.11
CA SER A 165 -17.30 0.55 -7.21
C SER A 165 -16.56 1.00 -5.95
N PHE A 166 -15.69 0.15 -5.39
CA PHE A 166 -14.86 0.50 -4.23
C PHE A 166 -13.70 1.44 -4.60
N ILE A 167 -13.18 1.36 -5.83
CA ILE A 167 -12.24 2.34 -6.38
C ILE A 167 -12.91 3.73 -6.46
N ASP A 168 -14.13 3.82 -6.98
CA ASP A 168 -14.87 5.09 -7.03
C ASP A 168 -15.10 5.67 -5.63
N LEU A 169 -15.47 4.83 -4.67
CA LEU A 169 -15.63 5.23 -3.28
C LEU A 169 -14.30 5.68 -2.65
N MET A 170 -13.20 4.98 -2.94
CA MET A 170 -11.84 5.36 -2.52
C MET A 170 -11.47 6.75 -3.04
N VAL A 171 -11.68 7.00 -4.33
CA VAL A 171 -11.43 8.29 -4.99
C VAL A 171 -12.25 9.40 -4.33
N LEU A 172 -13.54 9.16 -4.05
CA LEU A 172 -14.41 10.12 -3.37
C LEU A 172 -13.92 10.45 -1.96
N LYS A 173 -13.58 9.43 -1.15
CA LYS A 173 -13.10 9.62 0.22
C LYS A 173 -11.74 10.32 0.26
N ALA A 174 -10.83 9.96 -0.65
CA ALA A 174 -9.55 10.64 -0.81
C ALA A 174 -9.73 12.11 -1.20
N ALA A 175 -10.63 12.41 -2.14
CA ALA A 175 -10.94 13.79 -2.51
C ALA A 175 -11.46 14.61 -1.31
N LYS A 176 -12.39 14.07 -0.53
CA LYS A 176 -12.90 14.71 0.70
C LYS A 176 -11.79 14.92 1.74
N ALA A 177 -10.95 13.91 1.99
CA ALA A 177 -9.82 14.02 2.90
C ALA A 177 -8.87 15.16 2.48
N GLY A 178 -8.58 15.27 1.18
CA GLY A 178 -7.76 16.35 0.63
C GLY A 178 -8.37 17.75 0.79
N LEU A 179 -9.69 17.88 0.66
CA LEU A 179 -10.39 19.16 0.89
C LEU A 179 -10.30 19.56 2.37
N HIS A 180 -10.64 18.64 3.29
CA HIS A 180 -10.56 18.91 4.73
C HIS A 180 -9.13 19.20 5.19
N ALA A 181 -8.13 18.54 4.61
CA ALA A 181 -6.72 18.86 4.86
C ALA A 181 -6.38 20.31 4.47
N ALA A 182 -6.84 20.77 3.29
CA ALA A 182 -6.63 22.13 2.83
C ALA A 182 -7.39 23.18 3.66
N GLU A 183 -8.51 22.80 4.26
CA GLU A 183 -9.30 23.62 5.18
C GLU A 183 -8.77 23.60 6.62
N HIS A 184 -7.72 22.80 6.89
CA HIS A 184 -7.20 22.51 8.23
C HIS A 184 -8.25 21.90 9.20
N ASP A 185 -9.27 21.23 8.65
CA ASP A 185 -10.24 20.45 9.42
C ASP A 185 -9.68 19.05 9.70
N LEU A 186 -8.92 18.95 10.79
CA LEU A 186 -8.25 17.72 11.17
C LEU A 186 -9.23 16.59 11.51
N GLU A 187 -10.38 16.90 12.12
CA GLU A 187 -11.37 15.90 12.54
C GLU A 187 -12.05 15.29 11.32
N ALA A 188 -12.58 16.11 10.42
CA ALA A 188 -13.22 15.64 9.21
C ALA A 188 -12.22 14.91 8.30
N ASN A 189 -10.99 15.41 8.17
CA ASN A 189 -9.92 14.74 7.44
C ASN A 189 -9.66 13.34 8.03
N TYR A 190 -9.46 13.24 9.35
CA TYR A 190 -9.20 11.97 10.02
C TYR A 190 -10.35 10.97 9.82
N ILE A 191 -11.60 11.42 9.90
CA ILE A 191 -12.78 10.58 9.62
C ILE A 191 -12.72 10.01 8.19
N GLN A 192 -12.40 10.83 7.19
CA GLN A 192 -12.23 10.33 5.81
C GLN A 192 -11.07 9.33 5.70
N LEU A 193 -9.96 9.54 6.40
CA LEU A 193 -8.86 8.58 6.44
C LEU A 193 -9.30 7.26 7.10
N LEU A 194 -10.06 7.27 8.17
CA LEU A 194 -10.60 6.04 8.77
C LEU A 194 -11.48 5.25 7.78
N HIS A 195 -12.29 5.94 6.99
CA HIS A 195 -13.07 5.32 5.92
C HIS A 195 -12.20 4.71 4.83
N ILE A 196 -11.14 5.41 4.40
CA ILE A 196 -10.17 4.86 3.45
C ILE A 196 -9.56 3.57 3.98
N GLY A 197 -9.16 3.53 5.26
CA GLY A 197 -8.65 2.32 5.91
C GLY A 197 -9.62 1.15 5.86
N TYR A 198 -10.92 1.42 6.03
CA TYR A 198 -11.95 0.40 5.89
C TYR A 198 -12.07 -0.11 4.45
N ILE A 199 -12.06 0.80 3.46
CA ILE A 199 -12.12 0.43 2.04
C ILE A 199 -10.88 -0.37 1.62
N ILE A 200 -9.69 -0.08 2.16
CA ILE A 200 -8.48 -0.88 1.93
C ILE A 200 -8.71 -2.35 2.33
N GLN A 201 -9.28 -2.61 3.51
CA GLN A 201 -9.59 -3.98 3.95
C GLN A 201 -10.56 -4.67 2.99
N ILE A 202 -11.57 -3.94 2.50
CA ILE A 202 -12.53 -4.45 1.52
C ILE A 202 -11.82 -4.81 0.21
N LEU A 203 -11.00 -3.91 -0.32
CA LEU A 203 -10.25 -4.15 -1.56
C LEU A 203 -9.27 -5.32 -1.41
N CYS A 204 -8.67 -5.52 -0.22
CA CYS A 204 -7.87 -6.72 0.06
C CYS A 204 -8.71 -7.99 -0.13
N ILE A 205 -9.88 -8.05 0.50
CA ILE A 205 -10.80 -9.19 0.40
C ILE A 205 -11.14 -9.42 -1.07
N PHE A 206 -11.60 -8.41 -1.80
CA PHE A 206 -11.96 -8.54 -3.22
C PHE A 206 -10.75 -8.85 -4.13
N CYS A 207 -9.52 -8.58 -3.73
CA CYS A 207 -8.30 -9.05 -4.42
C CYS A 207 -7.90 -10.48 -4.00
N GLY A 208 -8.62 -11.12 -3.09
CA GLY A 208 -8.38 -12.49 -2.61
C GLY A 208 -7.27 -12.56 -1.57
N ARG A 209 -7.11 -11.49 -0.78
CA ARG A 209 -6.01 -11.27 0.15
C ARG A 209 -6.51 -10.93 1.54
N SER A 210 -5.82 -11.46 2.55
CA SER A 210 -6.03 -11.12 3.95
C SER A 210 -5.30 -9.83 4.33
N VAL A 211 -5.58 -9.27 5.50
CA VAL A 211 -4.77 -8.16 6.04
C VAL A 211 -3.34 -8.64 6.35
N SER A 212 -3.17 -9.92 6.73
CA SER A 212 -1.83 -10.51 6.86
C SER A 212 -1.06 -10.51 5.53
N ASP A 213 -1.73 -10.74 4.40
CA ASP A 213 -1.11 -10.60 3.08
C ASP A 213 -0.75 -9.14 2.80
N LEU A 214 -1.64 -8.18 3.11
CA LEU A 214 -1.37 -6.74 2.97
C LEU A 214 -0.10 -6.35 3.71
N PHE A 215 0.07 -6.85 4.94
CA PHE A 215 1.22 -6.57 5.78
C PHE A 215 2.54 -7.11 5.21
N LYS A 216 2.52 -8.34 4.68
CA LYS A 216 3.69 -8.93 4.01
C LYS A 216 4.04 -8.16 2.73
N TRP A 217 3.04 -7.84 1.91
CA TRP A 217 3.23 -7.10 0.67
C TRP A 217 3.71 -5.69 0.92
N TYR A 218 3.19 -5.03 1.95
CA TYR A 218 3.66 -3.73 2.41
C TYR A 218 5.15 -3.76 2.77
N ALA A 219 5.60 -4.75 3.54
CA ALA A 219 7.03 -4.88 3.85
C ALA A 219 7.89 -5.05 2.59
N GLY A 220 7.44 -5.86 1.62
CA GLY A 220 8.12 -6.02 0.33
C GLY A 220 8.16 -4.74 -0.50
N LYS A 221 7.04 -4.01 -0.59
CA LYS A 221 6.96 -2.76 -1.34
C LYS A 221 7.72 -1.62 -0.65
N ASN A 222 7.75 -1.60 0.68
CA ASN A 222 8.61 -0.71 1.45
C ASN A 222 10.09 -0.98 1.16
N ALA A 223 10.50 -2.26 1.15
CA ALA A 223 11.86 -2.67 0.76
C ALA A 223 12.20 -2.19 -0.66
N LEU A 224 11.30 -2.38 -1.63
CA LEU A 224 11.48 -1.91 -3.00
C LEU A 224 11.61 -0.39 -3.09
N ASN A 225 10.79 0.35 -2.36
CA ASN A 225 10.87 1.81 -2.35
C ASN A 225 12.18 2.33 -1.74
N LEU A 226 12.65 1.73 -0.63
CA LEU A 226 13.97 2.05 -0.06
C LEU A 226 15.11 1.65 -1.02
N PHE A 227 14.99 0.48 -1.65
CA PHE A 227 15.95 -0.02 -2.62
C PHE A 227 16.08 0.92 -3.82
N ARG A 228 14.96 1.41 -4.37
CA ARG A 228 14.92 2.45 -5.40
C ARG A 228 15.75 3.67 -4.98
N TRP A 229 15.52 4.19 -3.77
CA TRP A 229 16.26 5.34 -3.24
C TRP A 229 17.76 5.10 -3.14
N ASP A 230 18.17 3.96 -2.58
CA ASP A 230 19.59 3.62 -2.38
C ASP A 230 20.32 3.36 -3.70
N ASN A 231 19.60 3.03 -4.77
CA ASN A 231 20.16 2.73 -6.09
C ASN A 231 19.90 3.85 -7.11
N GLY A 232 19.65 5.08 -6.64
CA GLY A 232 19.68 6.28 -7.45
C GLY A 232 18.36 6.61 -8.17
N TYR A 233 17.22 6.43 -7.52
CA TYR A 233 15.90 6.78 -8.09
C TYR A 233 15.75 8.27 -8.40
N LYS A 234 16.19 9.15 -7.50
CA LYS A 234 16.16 10.60 -7.73
C LYS A 234 17.46 11.02 -8.42
N LYS A 235 17.44 11.05 -9.76
CA LYS A 235 18.60 11.48 -10.55
C LYS A 235 18.80 12.99 -10.49
N THR A 236 20.07 13.39 -10.50
CA THR A 236 20.51 14.69 -11.00
C THR A 236 20.66 14.63 -12.53
N ALA A 237 20.51 15.75 -13.23
CA ALA A 237 20.63 15.77 -14.69
C ALA A 237 22.02 15.27 -15.14
N GLY A 238 22.05 14.23 -16.00
CA GLY A 238 23.28 13.66 -16.56
C GLY A 238 23.73 12.31 -15.98
N GLU A 239 23.10 11.80 -14.92
CA GLU A 239 23.50 10.54 -14.27
C GLU A 239 22.61 9.33 -14.69
N LYS A 240 23.23 8.15 -14.83
CA LYS A 240 22.47 6.89 -14.85
C LYS A 240 22.07 6.54 -13.42
N GLY A 241 20.78 6.37 -13.20
CA GLY A 241 20.17 6.09 -11.90
C GLY A 241 19.41 4.77 -11.97
N TYR A 242 18.46 4.60 -11.07
CA TYR A 242 17.70 3.36 -10.95
C TYR A 242 16.93 3.00 -12.24
N ILE A 243 16.89 1.72 -12.60
CA ILE A 243 16.13 1.19 -13.74
C ILE A 243 14.86 0.53 -13.21
N LYS A 244 13.68 1.08 -13.53
CA LYS A 244 12.38 0.51 -13.12
C LYS A 244 11.97 -0.70 -13.97
N ILE A 245 12.30 -0.70 -15.25
CA ILE A 245 11.95 -1.77 -16.20
C ILE A 245 13.08 -2.81 -16.23
N TRP A 246 12.85 -3.96 -15.61
CA TRP A 246 13.89 -4.96 -15.33
C TRP A 246 14.11 -5.95 -16.47
N SER A 247 13.07 -6.27 -17.24
CA SER A 247 13.23 -7.11 -18.43
C SER A 247 13.22 -6.30 -19.74
N ASP A 248 13.62 -6.96 -20.82
CA ASP A 248 13.46 -6.48 -22.20
C ASP A 248 12.43 -7.38 -22.92
N GLY A 249 11.94 -6.95 -24.08
CA GLY A 249 11.03 -7.73 -24.92
C GLY A 249 9.71 -7.03 -25.22
N ASP A 250 8.78 -7.75 -25.84
CA ASP A 250 7.49 -7.22 -26.31
C ASP A 250 6.51 -6.90 -25.16
N ALA A 251 6.73 -7.51 -23.99
CA ALA A 251 5.98 -7.26 -22.76
C ALA A 251 6.97 -7.06 -21.59
N PRO A 252 7.61 -5.88 -21.50
CA PRO A 252 8.60 -5.62 -20.47
C PRO A 252 7.96 -5.62 -19.08
N GLN A 253 8.67 -6.22 -18.12
CA GLN A 253 8.27 -6.32 -16.73
C GLN A 253 9.00 -5.26 -15.92
N GLU A 254 8.25 -4.61 -15.03
CA GLU A 254 8.81 -3.66 -14.08
C GLU A 254 9.17 -4.32 -12.75
N ASP A 255 9.95 -3.63 -11.93
CA ASP A 255 10.38 -4.08 -10.60
C ASP A 255 9.24 -4.51 -9.67
N ASN A 256 8.06 -3.90 -9.78
CA ASN A 256 6.86 -4.35 -9.07
C ASN A 256 6.43 -5.78 -9.47
N ASP A 257 6.57 -6.16 -10.75
CA ASP A 257 6.23 -7.50 -11.23
C ASP A 257 7.18 -8.55 -10.63
N TYR A 258 8.47 -8.22 -10.56
CA TYR A 258 9.46 -9.07 -9.90
C TYR A 258 9.20 -9.20 -8.40
N LEU A 259 8.87 -8.09 -7.72
CA LEU A 259 8.49 -8.12 -6.32
C LEU A 259 7.24 -8.99 -6.07
N GLU A 260 6.23 -8.90 -6.94
CA GLU A 260 5.07 -9.79 -6.88
C GLU A 260 5.51 -11.25 -6.90
N TYR A 261 6.34 -11.67 -7.87
CA TYR A 261 6.84 -13.04 -7.95
C TYR A 261 7.59 -13.45 -6.68
N MET A 262 8.49 -12.60 -6.18
CA MET A 262 9.27 -12.85 -4.96
C MET A 262 8.36 -13.09 -3.73
N ILE A 263 7.31 -12.27 -3.57
CA ILE A 263 6.38 -12.40 -2.44
C ILE A 263 5.53 -13.67 -2.55
N LEU A 264 5.10 -14.02 -3.77
CA LEU A 264 4.26 -15.19 -4.03
C LEU A 264 5.01 -16.50 -3.89
N ASP A 265 6.26 -16.57 -4.35
CA ASP A 265 7.09 -17.77 -4.28
C ASP A 265 7.39 -18.18 -2.82
N HIS A 266 7.52 -17.19 -1.92
CA HIS A 266 7.77 -17.41 -0.50
C HIS A 266 6.49 -17.51 0.33
N LYS A 267 5.35 -17.93 -0.24
CA LYS A 267 4.10 -18.10 0.51
C LYS A 267 4.10 -19.30 1.46
N ASP A 268 4.94 -20.30 1.24
CA ASP A 268 4.87 -21.59 1.95
C ASP A 268 5.87 -21.77 3.11
N GLU A 269 6.83 -20.87 3.28
CA GLU A 269 7.81 -20.95 4.39
C GLU A 269 7.22 -20.59 5.77
N GLY A 270 5.96 -20.15 5.83
CA GLY A 270 5.30 -19.66 7.05
C GLY A 270 4.16 -20.52 7.59
N SER A 271 4.01 -21.77 7.15
CA SER A 271 2.96 -22.68 7.67
C SER A 271 3.37 -23.50 8.90
N GLY A 272 4.58 -23.29 9.42
CA GLY A 272 4.99 -23.79 10.73
C GLY A 272 4.67 -22.77 11.83
N GLU A 273 3.87 -23.15 12.82
CA GLU A 273 3.36 -22.34 13.94
C GLU A 273 4.43 -21.73 14.89
N ASN A 274 5.70 -21.58 14.49
CA ASN A 274 6.79 -21.17 15.39
C ASN A 274 7.82 -20.17 14.82
N GLU A 275 7.52 -19.45 13.73
CA GLU A 275 8.34 -18.29 13.36
C GLU A 275 7.56 -16.99 13.49
N THR A 276 7.75 -16.33 14.63
CA THR A 276 7.59 -14.88 14.77
C THR A 276 8.64 -14.18 13.89
N SER A 277 8.51 -14.27 12.56
CA SER A 277 9.32 -13.47 11.65
C SER A 277 8.83 -12.02 11.76
N SER A 278 9.62 -11.18 12.43
CA SER A 278 9.33 -9.76 12.57
C SER A 278 9.24 -9.08 11.20
N GLU A 279 8.53 -7.96 11.09
CA GLU A 279 8.43 -7.18 9.86
C GLU A 279 9.82 -6.72 9.37
N ALA A 280 10.74 -6.48 10.30
CA ALA A 280 12.14 -6.21 10.00
C ALA A 280 12.83 -7.37 9.26
N THR A 281 12.42 -8.61 9.54
CA THR A 281 12.90 -9.82 8.85
C THR A 281 12.41 -9.85 7.40
N TRP A 282 11.14 -9.49 7.14
CA TRP A 282 10.60 -9.42 5.77
C TRP A 282 11.21 -8.27 4.97
N LEU A 283 11.36 -7.09 5.58
CA LEU A 283 11.97 -5.93 4.94
C LEU A 283 13.39 -6.26 4.46
N GLN A 284 14.23 -6.82 5.35
CA GLN A 284 15.57 -7.27 5.00
C GLN A 284 15.55 -8.31 3.88
N LYS A 285 14.74 -9.37 4.04
CA LYS A 285 14.67 -10.48 3.08
C LYS A 285 14.34 -9.99 1.68
N PHE A 286 13.28 -9.19 1.53
CA PHE A 286 12.89 -8.68 0.22
C PHE A 286 13.92 -7.71 -0.35
N TYR A 287 14.54 -6.87 0.48
CA TYR A 287 15.60 -5.98 0.03
C TYR A 287 16.79 -6.77 -0.55
N ASP A 288 17.25 -7.82 0.14
CA ASP A 288 18.38 -8.63 -0.33
C ASP A 288 18.03 -9.42 -1.60
N MET A 289 16.78 -9.89 -1.74
CA MET A 289 16.29 -10.52 -2.98
C MET A 289 16.26 -9.54 -4.16
N LEU A 290 15.77 -8.31 -3.94
CA LEU A 290 15.78 -7.24 -4.94
C LEU A 290 17.21 -6.88 -5.36
N ALA A 291 18.13 -6.80 -4.40
CA ALA A 291 19.54 -6.53 -4.68
C ALA A 291 20.18 -7.63 -5.53
N ALA A 292 19.88 -8.90 -5.27
CA ALA A 292 20.37 -10.02 -6.06
C ALA A 292 19.85 -9.95 -7.50
N GLU A 293 18.55 -9.71 -7.69
CA GLU A 293 17.96 -9.67 -9.02
C GLU A 293 18.38 -8.43 -9.81
N TYR A 294 18.47 -7.26 -9.16
CA TYR A 294 18.88 -6.03 -9.83
C TYR A 294 20.33 -6.09 -10.34
N LYS A 295 21.22 -6.87 -9.70
CA LYS A 295 22.56 -7.16 -10.25
C LYS A 295 22.48 -7.88 -11.60
N ASN A 296 21.56 -8.82 -11.76
CA ASN A 296 21.32 -9.50 -13.04
C ASN A 296 20.78 -8.51 -14.09
N VAL A 297 19.88 -7.61 -13.69
CA VAL A 297 19.35 -6.54 -14.56
C VAL A 297 20.47 -5.62 -15.05
N LEU A 298 21.36 -5.17 -14.16
CA LEU A 298 22.50 -4.33 -14.55
C LEU A 298 23.49 -5.07 -15.46
N ALA A 299 23.76 -6.35 -15.19
CA ALA A 299 24.65 -7.16 -16.03
C ALA A 299 24.13 -7.29 -17.48
N THR A 300 22.81 -7.28 -17.67
CA THR A 300 22.20 -7.37 -19.01
C THR A 300 22.09 -6.01 -19.70
N LYS A 301 21.69 -4.95 -18.97
CA LYS A 301 21.37 -3.62 -19.52
C LYS A 301 22.54 -2.63 -19.51
N ASP A 302 23.53 -2.77 -18.63
CA ASP A 302 24.69 -1.88 -18.49
C ASP A 302 26.01 -2.63 -18.78
N ARG A 303 26.08 -3.36 -19.90
CA ARG A 303 27.25 -4.22 -20.26
C ARG A 303 28.61 -3.50 -20.30
N ASN A 304 28.61 -2.18 -20.43
CA ASN A 304 29.83 -1.36 -20.55
C ASN A 304 30.21 -0.63 -19.24
N GLU A 305 29.36 -0.70 -18.21
CA GLU A 305 29.57 -0.07 -16.90
C GLU A 305 29.19 -1.08 -15.81
N ASP A 306 30.17 -1.63 -15.11
CA ASP A 306 29.91 -2.59 -14.01
C ASP A 306 29.34 -1.88 -12.77
N ARG A 307 28.07 -1.46 -12.87
CA ARG A 307 27.30 -0.89 -11.76
C ARG A 307 26.83 -1.96 -10.78
N SER A 308 26.96 -3.25 -11.12
CA SER A 308 26.47 -4.35 -10.30
C SER A 308 27.21 -4.43 -8.95
N ALA A 309 28.48 -4.05 -8.93
CA ALA A 309 29.30 -3.95 -7.72
C ALA A 309 28.81 -2.85 -6.74
N ASN A 310 28.07 -1.85 -7.23
CA ASN A 310 27.57 -0.72 -6.45
C ASN A 310 26.13 -0.92 -5.95
N VAL A 311 25.51 -2.06 -6.24
CA VAL A 311 24.16 -2.37 -5.74
C VAL A 311 24.22 -2.61 -4.25
N SER A 312 23.48 -1.80 -3.49
CA SER A 312 23.42 -1.89 -2.03
C SER A 312 22.79 -3.21 -1.56
N SER A 313 23.29 -3.74 -0.44
CA SER A 313 22.62 -4.80 0.32
C SER A 313 21.91 -4.21 1.54
N TRP A 314 20.99 -4.95 2.18
CA TRP A 314 20.36 -4.43 3.39
C TRP A 314 21.38 -4.16 4.50
N LYS A 315 22.47 -4.95 4.57
CA LYS A 315 23.48 -4.84 5.62
C LYS A 315 24.19 -3.49 5.63
N ASP A 316 24.40 -2.89 4.46
CA ASP A 316 25.25 -1.71 4.26
C ASP A 316 24.53 -0.51 3.65
N CYS A 317 23.25 -0.65 3.28
CA CYS A 317 22.50 0.44 2.67
C CYS A 317 22.29 1.65 3.60
N GLU A 318 22.19 2.83 2.99
CA GLU A 318 21.89 4.06 3.72
C GLU A 318 20.50 4.00 4.36
N SER A 319 19.51 3.40 3.68
CA SER A 319 18.17 3.27 4.20
C SER A 319 18.10 2.51 5.52
N LYS A 320 18.90 1.44 5.72
CA LYS A 320 18.94 0.74 7.01
C LYS A 320 19.45 1.65 8.12
N LYS A 321 20.59 2.32 7.91
CA LYS A 321 21.17 3.26 8.89
C LYS A 321 20.17 4.38 9.23
N PHE A 322 19.47 4.85 8.21
CA PHE A 322 18.45 5.89 8.34
C PHE A 322 17.24 5.42 9.14
N VAL A 323 16.68 4.24 8.79
CA VAL A 323 15.60 3.58 9.53
C VAL A 323 16.01 3.38 10.99
N GLU A 324 17.17 2.79 11.26
CA GLU A 324 17.66 2.57 12.63
C GLU A 324 17.79 3.89 13.41
N SER A 325 18.29 4.96 12.78
CA SER A 325 18.43 6.26 13.42
C SER A 325 17.10 6.94 13.78
N LEU A 326 16.06 6.76 12.96
CA LEU A 326 14.73 7.36 13.17
C LEU A 326 13.81 6.54 14.06
N ILE A 327 14.14 5.26 14.28
CA ILE A 327 13.42 4.38 15.21
C ILE A 327 14.03 4.47 16.61
N ALA A 328 15.35 4.66 16.72
CA ALA A 328 16.04 4.71 18.01
C ALA A 328 15.95 6.06 18.73
N GLY A 329 15.60 7.14 18.03
CA GLY A 329 15.42 8.50 18.58
C GLY A 329 13.97 8.82 18.90
#